data_AF-A0AAD6R176-F1
#
_entry.id   AF-A0AAD6R176-F1
#
_cell.length_a   1.000
_cell.length_b   1.000
_cell.length_c   1.000
_cell.angle_alpha   90.00
_cell.angle_beta   90.00
_cell.angle_gamma   90.00
#
_symmetry.space_group_name_H-M   'P 1'
#
loop_
_entity.id
_entity.type
_entity.pdbx_description
1 polymer ?
#
loop_
_entity_poly.entity_id
_entity_poly.type
_entity_poly.pdbx_seq_one_letter_code
_entity_poly.pdbx_strand_id
1 'polypeptide(L)'
;MGGVTSTIAAKFAFFPPNPPSYTVVTDESLSAVSGGFTTRLCIPEVPRKDEVDFLKLRTRRGNEIVAVHIKHPRASATLLYSHGNAADLGQMFELFVELSNRLRINLMGYDYSGYGQSSGKPTECNTYADIDAAYKCLKEQYGVKDDQLILYGQSVGSGPTVDLSSRLPNLRGVVLHSPILSGMRVLYPVKRTYWFDIYKNIDKIGMVTCPVLVIHGTSDEVVDCSHGKQLWELCKEKYEPLWINGGGHCNLELYPEFIKHLKKFVLTIGKLKTATNGSKKTTESENQNKQSESGSSDTFELGDLPVISRNSLDSRLEKSKKPNKPEKSRMSTDRVDRFRRRKGLVW
;
A
#
# COMPACT_ATOMS: atom_id res chain seq x y z
N MET A 1 34.44 -4.23 -1.13
CA MET A 1 34.21 -2.90 -1.72
C MET A 1 32.73 -2.72 -2.08
N GLY A 2 31.84 -2.48 -1.10
CA GLY A 2 30.37 -2.56 -1.32
C GLY A 2 29.56 -1.30 -0.97
N GLY A 3 30.20 -0.14 -0.73
CA GLY A 3 29.50 1.03 -0.16
C GLY A 3 29.16 2.16 -1.14
N VAL A 4 29.82 2.25 -2.29
CA VAL A 4 29.78 3.49 -3.11
C VAL A 4 28.70 3.44 -4.20
N THR A 5 28.43 2.27 -4.78
CA THR A 5 27.54 2.14 -5.95
C THR A 5 26.05 2.21 -5.61
N SER A 6 25.64 1.78 -4.40
CA SER A 6 24.25 1.89 -3.92
C SER A 6 23.79 3.34 -3.79
N THR A 7 24.71 4.27 -3.50
CA THR A 7 24.35 5.68 -3.21
C THR A 7 23.93 6.46 -4.45
N ILE A 8 24.51 6.18 -5.62
CA ILE A 8 24.17 6.87 -6.88
C ILE A 8 22.85 6.32 -7.42
N ALA A 9 22.71 4.99 -7.51
CA ALA A 9 21.47 4.36 -7.93
C ALA A 9 20.28 4.76 -7.03
N ALA A 10 20.51 4.83 -5.71
CA ALA A 10 19.51 5.32 -4.76
C ALA A 10 19.09 6.78 -5.03
N LYS A 11 20.02 7.68 -5.34
CA LYS A 11 19.67 9.07 -5.70
C LYS A 11 18.83 9.20 -6.97
N PHE A 12 18.95 8.24 -7.90
CA PHE A 12 18.09 8.19 -9.09
C PHE A 12 16.79 7.42 -8.87
N ALA A 13 16.74 6.57 -7.85
CA ALA A 13 15.59 5.73 -7.56
C ALA A 13 14.63 6.33 -6.54
N PHE A 14 15.05 7.29 -5.71
CA PHE A 14 14.24 7.85 -4.64
C PHE A 14 14.02 9.36 -4.77
N PHE A 15 12.76 9.78 -4.77
CA PHE A 15 12.33 11.18 -4.90
C PHE A 15 11.39 11.57 -3.74
N PRO A 16 11.87 11.58 -2.48
CA PRO A 16 11.06 12.02 -1.36
C PRO A 16 10.55 13.45 -1.58
N PRO A 17 9.30 13.77 -1.18
CA PRO A 17 8.80 15.14 -1.21
C PRO A 17 9.74 16.12 -0.47
N ASN A 18 10.02 17.26 -1.09
CA ASN A 18 10.84 18.33 -0.51
C ASN A 18 10.24 19.71 -0.81
N PRO A 19 9.69 20.43 0.18
CA PRO A 19 9.59 20.02 1.58
C PRO A 19 8.65 18.82 1.80
N PRO A 20 8.77 18.09 2.93
CA PRO A 20 7.77 17.11 3.37
C PRO A 20 6.36 17.69 3.37
N SER A 21 5.35 16.87 3.08
CA SER A 21 3.95 17.32 3.08
C SER A 21 3.35 17.46 4.47
N TYR A 22 4.08 17.06 5.52
CA TYR A 22 3.59 17.03 6.89
C TYR A 22 4.72 17.26 7.91
N THR A 23 4.33 17.60 9.13
CA THR A 23 5.22 17.75 10.28
C THR A 23 4.83 16.78 11.40
N VAL A 24 5.78 16.43 12.27
CA VAL A 24 5.51 15.63 13.47
C VAL A 24 5.76 16.49 14.68
N VAL A 25 4.75 16.67 15.51
CA VAL A 25 4.86 17.39 16.78
C VAL A 25 4.49 16.46 17.93
N THR A 26 5.18 16.66 19.05
CA THR A 26 4.86 16.02 20.30
C THR A 26 3.63 16.70 20.89
N ASP A 27 2.56 15.94 21.14
CA ASP A 27 1.42 16.46 21.88
C ASP A 27 1.74 16.41 23.39
N GLU A 28 1.97 17.59 23.98
CA GLU A 28 2.21 17.77 25.41
C GLU A 28 0.91 17.78 26.24
N SER A 29 -0.26 17.74 25.57
CA SER A 29 -1.54 17.54 26.26
C SER A 29 -1.72 16.06 26.65
N LEU A 30 -1.35 15.77 27.90
CA LEU A 30 -1.36 14.50 28.64
C LEU A 30 -2.37 13.41 28.20
N SER A 31 -1.96 12.15 28.35
CA SER A 31 -2.84 11.17 29.01
C SER A 31 -2.05 10.32 30.01
N ALA A 32 -2.31 10.57 31.30
CA ALA A 32 -1.97 9.66 32.37
C ALA A 32 -2.88 8.43 32.25
N VAL A 33 -2.42 7.40 31.55
CA VAL A 33 -3.05 6.08 31.60
C VAL A 33 -2.05 5.15 32.28
N SER A 34 -2.42 4.71 33.49
CA SER A 34 -1.80 3.69 34.33
C SER A 34 -0.37 3.26 33.94
N GLY A 35 0.64 3.96 34.47
CA GLY A 35 1.99 3.41 34.62
C GLY A 35 3.09 3.92 33.68
N GLY A 36 2.89 4.98 32.90
CA GLY A 36 3.99 5.62 32.17
C GLY A 36 3.57 6.87 31.38
N PHE A 37 4.50 7.82 31.22
CA PHE A 37 4.34 8.93 30.27
C PHE A 37 4.55 8.40 28.85
N THR A 38 3.47 8.17 28.09
CA THR A 38 3.58 7.94 26.64
C THR A 38 3.36 9.26 25.91
N THR A 39 4.43 9.84 25.40
CA THR A 39 4.40 11.00 24.51
C THR A 39 3.62 10.63 23.24
N ARG A 40 2.44 11.21 23.04
CA ARG A 40 1.64 10.97 21.83
C ARG A 40 2.16 11.89 20.73
N LEU A 41 2.55 11.32 19.61
CA LEU A 41 2.91 12.10 18.43
C LEU A 41 1.63 12.50 17.68
N CYS A 42 1.64 13.67 17.05
CA CYS A 42 0.58 14.08 16.15
C CYS A 42 1.14 14.74 14.88
N ILE A 43 0.36 14.63 13.81
CA ILE A 43 0.58 15.31 12.54
C ILE A 43 -0.49 16.41 12.43
N PRO A 44 -0.13 17.70 12.61
CA PRO A 44 -1.10 18.81 12.61
C PRO A 44 -1.88 18.95 11.31
N GLU A 45 -1.28 18.57 10.19
CA GLU A 45 -1.87 18.68 8.85
C GLU A 45 -2.97 17.64 8.59
N VAL A 46 -3.18 16.70 9.52
CA VAL A 46 -4.08 15.55 9.37
C VAL A 46 -5.19 15.58 10.43
N PRO A 47 -6.46 15.25 10.09
CA PRO A 47 -7.55 15.22 11.06
C PRO A 47 -7.26 14.28 12.24
N ARG A 48 -7.36 14.80 13.47
CA ARG A 48 -7.22 14.00 14.69
C ARG A 48 -8.37 13.01 14.78
N LYS A 49 -8.04 11.74 14.97
CA LYS A 49 -8.99 10.65 15.22
C LYS A 49 -8.42 9.77 16.34
N ASP A 50 -9.25 9.37 17.29
CA ASP A 50 -8.83 8.52 18.41
C ASP A 50 -8.29 7.16 17.98
N GLU A 51 -8.74 6.70 16.80
CA GLU A 51 -8.35 5.44 16.18
C GLU A 51 -6.98 5.51 15.47
N VAL A 52 -6.29 6.65 15.51
CA VAL A 52 -5.02 6.88 14.82
C VAL A 52 -3.88 7.08 15.83
N ASP A 53 -2.83 6.30 15.66
CA ASP A 53 -1.56 6.44 16.39
C ASP A 53 -0.47 6.88 15.41
N PHE A 54 0.28 7.93 15.74
CA PHE A 54 1.52 8.28 15.06
C PHE A 54 2.71 7.82 15.89
N LEU A 55 3.72 7.26 15.24
CA LEU A 55 4.82 6.54 15.87
C LEU A 55 6.16 6.98 15.28
N LYS A 56 7.20 6.97 16.13
CA LYS A 56 8.60 7.02 15.72
C LYS A 56 9.22 5.66 15.99
N LEU A 57 9.70 4.99 14.95
CA LEU A 57 10.22 3.65 15.02
C LEU A 57 11.72 3.66 14.76
N ARG A 58 12.49 3.05 15.67
CA ARG A 58 13.93 2.90 15.49
C ARG A 58 14.24 1.66 14.67
N THR A 59 14.97 1.86 13.57
CA THR A 59 15.37 0.80 12.64
C THR A 59 16.66 0.12 13.12
N ARG A 60 16.89 -1.11 12.66
CA ARG A 60 18.15 -1.84 12.93
C ARG A 60 19.41 -1.16 12.36
N ARG A 61 19.23 -0.19 11.44
CA ARG A 61 20.32 0.60 10.84
C ARG A 61 20.54 1.94 11.52
N GLY A 62 19.83 2.21 12.63
CA GLY A 62 20.04 3.40 13.45
C GLY A 62 19.24 4.62 13.02
N ASN A 63 18.44 4.54 11.95
CA ASN A 63 17.51 5.61 11.59
C ASN A 63 16.24 5.52 12.44
N GLU A 64 15.62 6.67 12.67
CA GLU A 64 14.25 6.81 13.15
C GLU A 64 13.33 7.13 11.96
N ILE A 65 12.27 6.33 11.79
CA ILE A 65 11.24 6.51 10.77
C ILE A 65 9.90 6.85 11.41
N VAL A 66 9.03 7.54 10.67
CA VAL A 66 7.66 7.83 11.10
C VAL A 66 6.71 6.77 10.57
N ALA A 67 5.77 6.35 11.40
CA ALA A 67 4.68 5.46 11.01
C ALA A 67 3.33 5.98 11.51
N VAL A 68 2.27 5.58 10.82
CA VAL A 68 0.88 5.80 11.22
C VAL A 68 0.18 4.46 11.32
N HIS A 69 -0.54 4.23 12.41
CA HIS A 69 -1.38 3.05 12.60
C HIS A 69 -2.84 3.49 12.78
N ILE A 70 -3.69 3.06 11.87
CA ILE A 70 -5.13 3.33 11.83
C ILE A 70 -5.85 2.06 12.28
N LYS A 71 -6.60 2.15 13.36
CA LYS A 71 -7.41 1.07 13.91
C LYS A 71 -8.79 1.08 13.26
N HIS A 72 -9.36 -0.10 13.07
CA HIS A 72 -10.77 -0.25 12.72
C HIS A 72 -11.45 -1.16 13.74
N PRO A 73 -12.58 -0.77 14.36
CA PRO A 73 -13.19 -1.51 15.48
C PRO A 73 -13.57 -2.97 15.17
N ARG A 74 -13.81 -3.28 13.90
CA ARG A 74 -14.18 -4.63 13.41
C ARG A 74 -13.08 -5.28 12.58
N ALA A 75 -11.83 -4.87 12.75
CA ALA A 75 -10.70 -5.40 12.00
C ALA A 75 -10.47 -6.88 12.30
N SER A 76 -10.36 -7.69 11.24
CA SER A 76 -9.94 -9.09 11.33
C SER A 76 -8.54 -9.32 10.76
N ALA A 77 -7.95 -8.29 10.14
CA ALA A 77 -6.63 -8.26 9.52
C ALA A 77 -6.00 -6.90 9.77
N THR A 78 -4.67 -6.84 9.63
CA THR A 78 -3.89 -5.62 9.57
C THR A 78 -3.15 -5.57 8.25
N LEU A 79 -3.17 -4.43 7.57
CA LEU A 79 -2.45 -4.19 6.33
C LEU A 79 -1.22 -3.31 6.59
N LEU A 80 -0.03 -3.79 6.24
CA LEU A 80 1.22 -3.03 6.30
C LEU A 80 1.54 -2.50 4.89
N TYR A 81 1.51 -1.18 4.75
CA TYR A 81 1.61 -0.48 3.46
C TYR A 81 2.98 0.15 3.25
N SER A 82 3.70 -0.30 2.22
CA SER A 82 4.91 0.31 1.67
C SER A 82 4.54 1.22 0.49
N HIS A 83 4.65 2.54 0.66
CA HIS A 83 4.19 3.53 -0.31
C HIS A 83 5.10 3.71 -1.54
N GLY A 84 4.58 4.44 -2.54
CA GLY A 84 5.30 4.77 -3.77
C GLY A 84 6.42 5.80 -3.56
N ASN A 85 7.19 6.03 -4.62
CA ASN A 85 8.44 6.80 -4.56
C ASN A 85 8.28 8.31 -4.30
N ALA A 86 7.30 8.96 -4.92
CA ALA A 86 7.12 10.42 -4.81
C ALA A 86 5.99 10.76 -3.83
N ALA A 87 5.88 9.99 -2.75
CA ALA A 87 4.83 10.10 -1.74
C ALA A 87 5.42 10.08 -0.33
N ASP A 88 4.72 10.68 0.62
CA ASP A 88 4.97 10.55 2.06
C ASP A 88 3.66 10.28 2.83
N LEU A 89 3.76 10.01 4.13
CA LEU A 89 2.59 9.72 4.97
C LEU A 89 1.51 10.79 4.95
N GLY A 90 1.86 12.07 4.81
CA GLY A 90 0.88 13.15 4.79
C GLY A 90 -0.02 13.05 3.56
N GLN A 91 0.57 12.83 2.39
CA GLN A 91 -0.17 12.62 1.14
C GLN A 91 -0.97 11.31 1.13
N MET A 92 -0.46 10.27 1.78
CA MET A 92 -1.07 8.93 1.80
C MET A 92 -2.18 8.78 2.84
N PHE A 93 -2.30 9.71 3.80
CA PHE A 93 -3.16 9.54 4.96
C PHE A 93 -4.64 9.34 4.61
N GLU A 94 -5.19 10.14 3.70
CA GLU A 94 -6.61 10.03 3.31
C GLU A 94 -6.90 8.67 2.66
N LEU A 95 -6.00 8.21 1.78
CA LEU A 95 -6.10 6.89 1.17
C LEU A 95 -6.05 5.79 2.25
N PHE A 96 -5.18 5.90 3.25
CA PHE A 96 -5.09 4.93 4.33
C PHE A 96 -6.37 4.85 5.17
N VAL A 97 -6.98 5.99 5.50
CA VAL A 97 -8.28 6.04 6.19
C VAL A 97 -9.35 5.37 5.34
N GLU A 98 -9.41 5.68 4.05
CA GLU A 98 -10.43 5.12 3.14
C GLU A 98 -10.25 3.60 2.98
N LEU A 99 -9.02 3.12 2.81
CA LEU A 99 -8.71 1.68 2.74
C LEU A 99 -9.10 0.97 4.03
N SER A 100 -8.74 1.51 5.20
CA SER A 100 -9.11 0.98 6.52
C SER A 100 -10.63 0.81 6.64
N ASN A 101 -11.40 1.85 6.29
CA ASN A 101 -12.86 1.84 6.39
C ASN A 101 -13.54 0.90 5.38
N ARG A 102 -13.13 0.95 4.10
CA ARG A 102 -13.75 0.16 3.03
C ARG A 102 -13.47 -1.32 3.14
N LEU A 103 -12.26 -1.68 3.60
CA LEU A 103 -11.82 -3.06 3.77
C LEU A 103 -12.12 -3.60 5.17
N ARG A 104 -12.40 -2.72 6.14
CA ARG A 104 -12.62 -3.05 7.56
C ARG A 104 -11.43 -3.77 8.18
N ILE A 105 -10.25 -3.18 8.04
CA ILE A 105 -8.96 -3.72 8.52
C ILE A 105 -8.20 -2.63 9.27
N ASN A 106 -7.30 -3.03 10.16
CA ASN A 106 -6.30 -2.08 10.64
C ASN A 106 -5.30 -1.80 9.52
N LEU A 107 -4.65 -0.64 9.54
CA LEU A 107 -3.66 -0.28 8.54
C LEU A 107 -2.46 0.39 9.21
N MET A 108 -1.25 -0.09 8.92
CA MET A 108 -0.01 0.60 9.25
C MET A 108 0.67 1.07 7.97
N GLY A 109 0.87 2.38 7.84
CA GLY A 109 1.75 2.98 6.84
C GLY A 109 3.01 3.50 7.53
N TYR A 110 4.12 3.55 6.81
CA TYR A 110 5.37 4.10 7.32
C TYR A 110 6.14 4.81 6.21
N ASP A 111 6.87 5.85 6.55
CA ASP A 111 7.81 6.50 5.64
C ASP A 111 9.14 5.74 5.62
N TYR A 112 9.79 5.73 4.46
CA TYR A 112 11.16 5.24 4.34
C TYR A 112 12.15 6.18 5.05
N SER A 113 13.32 5.66 5.41
CA SER A 113 14.44 6.49 5.86
C SER A 113 14.72 7.60 4.82
N GLY A 114 14.74 8.87 5.27
CA GLY A 114 14.92 10.06 4.43
C GLY A 114 13.67 10.54 3.67
N TYR A 115 12.48 10.02 4.01
CA TYR A 115 11.18 10.51 3.54
C TYR A 115 10.43 11.22 4.66
N GLY A 116 9.60 12.21 4.29
CA GLY A 116 8.76 12.93 5.24
C GLY A 116 9.58 13.49 6.41
N GLN A 117 9.19 13.13 7.62
CA GLN A 117 9.90 13.49 8.86
C GLN A 117 10.85 12.38 9.37
N SER A 118 11.15 11.38 8.53
CA SER A 118 12.05 10.28 8.84
C SER A 118 13.51 10.66 8.59
N SER A 119 14.39 10.25 9.51
CA SER A 119 15.83 10.48 9.41
C SER A 119 16.52 9.56 8.39
N GLY A 120 17.80 9.82 8.11
CA GLY A 120 18.63 8.94 7.28
C GLY A 120 18.56 9.25 5.79
N LYS A 121 18.74 8.21 4.95
CA LYS A 121 18.74 8.32 3.49
C LYS A 121 17.95 7.17 2.86
N PRO A 122 17.23 7.40 1.76
CA PRO A 122 16.49 6.33 1.14
C PRO A 122 17.46 5.47 0.33
N THR A 123 17.66 4.24 0.80
CA THR A 123 18.49 3.22 0.14
C THR A 123 17.76 1.90 0.26
N GLU A 124 17.95 0.97 -0.68
CA GLU A 124 17.32 -0.36 -0.63
C GLU A 124 17.50 -1.02 0.75
N CYS A 125 18.73 -1.07 1.27
CA CYS A 125 19.01 -1.65 2.58
C CYS A 125 18.32 -0.92 3.75
N ASN A 126 18.10 0.40 3.64
CA ASN A 126 17.30 1.12 4.63
C ASN A 126 15.82 0.75 4.50
N THR A 127 15.25 0.73 3.30
CA THR A 127 13.82 0.36 3.13
C THR A 127 13.49 -1.03 3.67
N TYR A 128 14.42 -2.00 3.56
CA TYR A 128 14.29 -3.31 4.20
C TYR A 128 14.35 -3.21 5.73
N ALA A 129 15.23 -2.38 6.29
CA ALA A 129 15.27 -2.13 7.73
C ALA A 129 14.05 -1.34 8.25
N ASP A 130 13.46 -0.50 7.41
CA ASP A 130 12.30 0.32 7.72
C ASP A 130 11.04 -0.56 7.83
N ILE A 131 10.79 -1.43 6.84
CA ILE A 131 9.66 -2.37 6.89
C ILE A 131 9.82 -3.37 8.04
N ASP A 132 11.05 -3.82 8.33
CA ASP A 132 11.32 -4.69 9.49
C ASP A 132 10.96 -3.99 10.81
N ALA A 133 11.18 -2.67 10.93
CA ALA A 133 10.82 -1.90 12.13
C ALA A 133 9.30 -1.73 12.27
N ALA A 134 8.60 -1.43 11.18
CA ALA A 134 7.14 -1.36 11.16
C ALA A 134 6.50 -2.73 11.48
N TYR A 135 7.00 -3.80 10.86
CA TYR A 135 6.60 -5.16 11.17
C TYR A 135 6.82 -5.50 12.66
N LYS A 136 8.00 -5.22 13.20
CA LYS A 136 8.31 -5.44 14.62
C LYS A 136 7.35 -4.69 15.55
N CYS A 137 7.02 -3.43 15.23
CA CYS A 137 6.03 -2.66 15.97
C CYS A 137 4.65 -3.33 15.97
N LEU A 138 4.16 -3.79 14.80
CA LEU A 138 2.90 -4.55 14.72
C LEU A 138 2.90 -5.81 15.58
N LYS A 139 4.03 -6.52 15.62
CA LYS A 139 4.19 -7.74 16.43
C LYS A 139 4.18 -7.44 17.93
N GLU A 140 5.03 -6.51 18.36
CA GLU A 140 5.34 -6.32 19.78
C GLU A 140 4.38 -5.36 20.48
N GLN A 141 4.00 -4.26 19.82
CA GLN A 141 3.15 -3.23 20.42
C GLN A 141 1.66 -3.49 20.18
N TYR A 142 1.32 -4.04 19.01
CA TYR A 142 -0.08 -4.26 18.62
C TYR A 142 -0.50 -5.74 18.65
N GLY A 143 0.42 -6.66 18.96
CA GLY A 143 0.11 -8.09 19.09
C GLY A 143 -0.39 -8.77 17.82
N VAL A 144 -0.12 -8.20 16.64
CA VAL A 144 -0.61 -8.70 15.36
C VAL A 144 0.07 -10.03 15.02
N LYS A 145 -0.70 -11.07 14.72
CA LYS A 145 -0.17 -12.36 14.27
C LYS A 145 0.11 -12.34 12.76
N ASP A 146 1.07 -13.15 12.30
CA ASP A 146 1.47 -13.17 10.89
C ASP A 146 0.28 -13.56 9.99
N ASP A 147 -0.56 -14.46 10.47
CA ASP A 147 -1.79 -14.92 9.80
C ASP A 147 -2.93 -13.89 9.80
N GLN A 148 -2.72 -12.73 10.42
CA GLN A 148 -3.58 -11.54 10.34
C GLN A 148 -2.98 -10.45 9.45
N LEU A 149 -1.71 -10.59 9.05
CA LEU A 149 -0.97 -9.55 8.36
C LEU A 149 -1.07 -9.70 6.84
N ILE A 150 -1.49 -8.63 6.18
CA ILE A 150 -1.44 -8.46 4.73
C ILE A 150 -0.34 -7.45 4.43
N LEU A 151 0.61 -7.79 3.56
CA LEU A 151 1.60 -6.83 3.10
C LEU A 151 1.13 -6.18 1.81
N TYR A 152 1.30 -4.87 1.67
CA TYR A 152 0.91 -4.10 0.50
C TYR A 152 2.09 -3.26 0.04
N GLY A 153 2.50 -3.40 -1.22
CA GLY A 153 3.58 -2.61 -1.80
C GLY A 153 3.18 -1.95 -3.10
N GLN A 154 3.29 -0.61 -3.16
CA GLN A 154 3.03 0.17 -4.37
C GLN A 154 4.32 0.57 -5.06
N SER A 155 4.46 0.26 -6.36
CA SER A 155 5.60 0.67 -7.18
C SER A 155 6.93 0.27 -6.52
N VAL A 156 7.79 1.22 -6.18
CA VAL A 156 9.04 0.99 -5.43
C VAL A 156 8.81 0.26 -4.10
N GLY A 157 7.66 0.45 -3.45
CA GLY A 157 7.28 -0.22 -2.21
C GLY A 157 7.06 -1.73 -2.36
N SER A 158 6.93 -2.24 -3.59
CA SER A 158 6.97 -3.68 -3.86
C SER A 158 8.30 -4.31 -3.44
N GLY A 159 9.41 -3.57 -3.49
CA GLY A 159 10.73 -4.02 -3.05
C GLY A 159 10.76 -4.53 -1.60
N PRO A 160 10.56 -3.67 -0.60
CA PRO A 160 10.52 -4.08 0.80
C PRO A 160 9.37 -5.06 1.10
N THR A 161 8.22 -4.94 0.43
CA THR A 161 7.09 -5.86 0.59
C THR A 161 7.44 -7.30 0.17
N VAL A 162 8.05 -7.49 -0.99
CA VAL A 162 8.47 -8.82 -1.48
C VAL A 162 9.64 -9.36 -0.65
N ASP A 163 10.57 -8.51 -0.22
CA ASP A 163 11.65 -8.91 0.69
C ASP A 163 11.10 -9.50 2.00
N LEU A 164 10.22 -8.77 2.68
CA LEU A 164 9.64 -9.22 3.95
C LEU A 164 8.79 -10.48 3.75
N SER A 165 7.92 -10.50 2.74
CA SER A 165 7.06 -11.67 2.49
C SER A 165 7.84 -12.94 2.12
N SER A 166 8.99 -12.83 1.45
CA SER A 166 9.84 -13.99 1.13
C SER A 166 10.41 -14.69 2.36
N ARG A 167 10.42 -14.02 3.52
CA ARG A 167 10.95 -14.52 4.79
C ARG A 167 9.87 -14.96 5.78
N LEU A 168 8.59 -14.69 5.48
CA LEU A 168 7.47 -14.93 6.39
C LEU A 168 6.49 -15.96 5.81
N PRO A 169 6.48 -17.20 6.31
CA PRO A 169 5.71 -18.29 5.68
C PRO A 169 4.19 -18.20 5.93
N ASN A 170 3.77 -17.49 6.97
CA ASN A 170 2.40 -17.55 7.51
C ASN A 170 1.58 -16.27 7.27
N LEU A 171 2.02 -15.38 6.38
CA LEU A 171 1.28 -14.17 6.04
C LEU A 171 -0.14 -14.49 5.53
N ARG A 172 -1.09 -13.59 5.82
CA ARG A 172 -2.46 -13.72 5.31
C ARG A 172 -2.52 -13.53 3.79
N GLY A 173 -1.71 -12.63 3.25
CA GLY A 173 -1.60 -12.40 1.81
C GLY A 173 -0.67 -11.24 1.49
N VAL A 174 -0.38 -11.08 0.21
CA VAL A 174 0.42 -9.97 -0.33
C VAL A 174 -0.36 -9.28 -1.45
N VAL A 175 -0.33 -7.95 -1.47
CA VAL A 175 -0.85 -7.13 -2.55
C VAL A 175 0.30 -6.35 -3.17
N LEU A 176 0.49 -6.51 -4.47
CA LEU A 176 1.48 -5.80 -5.26
C LEU A 176 0.76 -4.84 -6.22
N HIS A 177 0.88 -3.55 -5.98
CA HIS A 177 0.25 -2.49 -6.77
C HIS A 177 1.29 -1.85 -7.69
N SER A 178 1.09 -1.97 -9.02
CA SER A 178 2.00 -1.52 -10.07
C SER A 178 3.47 -1.88 -9.77
N PRO A 179 3.77 -3.16 -9.45
CA PRO A 179 5.07 -3.55 -8.89
C PRO A 179 6.19 -3.55 -9.92
N ILE A 180 7.43 -3.52 -9.43
CA ILE A 180 8.63 -3.57 -10.26
C ILE A 180 9.27 -4.96 -10.21
N LEU A 181 9.75 -5.48 -11.34
CA LEU A 181 10.58 -6.70 -11.35
C LEU A 181 11.94 -6.47 -10.69
N SER A 182 12.54 -5.33 -11.01
CA SER A 182 13.73 -4.75 -10.39
C SER A 182 13.92 -3.30 -10.83
N GLY A 183 14.76 -2.54 -10.13
CA GLY A 183 15.01 -1.12 -10.44
C GLY A 183 15.58 -0.92 -11.85
N MET A 184 16.54 -1.74 -12.27
CA MET A 184 17.10 -1.67 -13.63
C MET A 184 16.07 -1.97 -14.70
N ARG A 185 15.15 -2.90 -14.45
CA ARG A 185 14.11 -3.29 -15.43
C ARG A 185 13.07 -2.20 -15.67
N VAL A 186 12.90 -1.29 -14.71
CA VAL A 186 12.05 -0.10 -14.89
C VAL A 186 12.69 0.87 -15.89
N LEU A 187 14.00 1.06 -15.80
CA LEU A 187 14.73 2.03 -16.63
C LEU A 187 15.10 1.48 -18.01
N TYR A 188 15.38 0.19 -18.10
CA TYR A 188 15.89 -0.47 -19.29
C TYR A 188 15.28 -1.86 -19.46
N PRO A 189 14.95 -2.31 -20.69
CA PRO A 189 14.39 -3.64 -20.96
C PRO A 189 15.48 -4.74 -20.87
N VAL A 190 16.11 -4.89 -19.71
CA VAL A 190 17.17 -5.88 -19.46
C VAL A 190 16.58 -7.24 -19.10
N LYS A 191 17.10 -8.30 -19.73
CA LYS A 191 16.66 -9.68 -19.46
C LYS A 191 17.35 -10.31 -18.24
N ARG A 192 18.57 -9.85 -17.91
CA ARG A 192 19.40 -10.41 -16.82
C ARG A 192 19.33 -9.54 -15.57
N THR A 193 19.39 -10.17 -14.42
CA THR A 193 19.54 -9.48 -13.13
C THR A 193 21.02 -9.23 -12.85
N TYR A 194 21.36 -7.99 -12.51
CA TYR A 194 22.75 -7.60 -12.22
C TYR A 194 22.99 -7.47 -10.71
N TRP A 195 24.24 -7.60 -10.28
CA TRP A 195 24.61 -7.54 -8.85
C TRP A 195 24.38 -6.15 -8.23
N PHE A 196 24.39 -5.09 -9.04
CA PHE A 196 24.13 -3.70 -8.63
C PHE A 196 22.66 -3.29 -8.80
N ASP A 197 21.80 -4.21 -9.25
CA ASP A 197 20.36 -3.96 -9.38
C ASP A 197 19.70 -3.93 -7.99
N ILE A 198 18.70 -3.06 -7.84
CA ILE A 198 17.96 -2.88 -6.59
C ILE A 198 16.58 -3.53 -6.72
N TYR A 199 16.01 -3.96 -5.59
CA TYR A 199 14.65 -4.50 -5.51
C TYR A 199 14.41 -5.63 -6.49
N LYS A 200 15.31 -6.62 -6.47
CA LYS A 200 15.26 -7.82 -7.32
C LYS A 200 14.10 -8.73 -6.94
N ASN A 201 12.87 -8.24 -7.10
CA ASN A 201 11.63 -8.92 -6.76
C ASN A 201 11.47 -10.18 -7.61
N ILE A 202 11.93 -10.15 -8.85
CA ILE A 202 11.98 -11.32 -9.74
C ILE A 202 12.72 -12.51 -9.10
N ASP A 203 13.77 -12.25 -8.32
CA ASP A 203 14.55 -13.30 -7.66
C ASP A 203 13.89 -13.78 -6.35
N LYS A 204 12.96 -13.00 -5.79
CA LYS A 204 12.39 -13.23 -4.45
C LYS A 204 10.95 -13.73 -4.45
N ILE A 205 10.15 -13.37 -5.46
CA ILE A 205 8.71 -13.60 -5.47
C ILE A 205 8.33 -15.10 -5.42
N GLY A 206 9.17 -15.97 -5.98
CA GLY A 206 8.95 -17.43 -5.93
C GLY A 206 9.07 -18.04 -4.52
N MET A 207 9.64 -17.31 -3.56
CA MET A 207 9.73 -17.72 -2.15
C MET A 207 8.48 -17.34 -1.35
N VAL A 208 7.58 -16.51 -1.88
CA VAL A 208 6.36 -16.10 -1.18
C VAL A 208 5.34 -17.25 -1.20
N THR A 209 4.96 -17.72 -0.01
CA THR A 209 4.11 -18.92 0.16
C THR A 209 2.64 -18.61 0.50
N CYS A 210 2.24 -17.34 0.48
CA CYS A 210 0.86 -16.91 0.74
C CYS A 210 0.22 -16.34 -0.53
N PRO A 211 -1.12 -16.21 -0.59
CA PRO A 211 -1.80 -15.69 -1.77
C PRO A 211 -1.31 -14.29 -2.16
N VAL A 212 -0.91 -14.13 -3.43
CA VAL A 212 -0.44 -12.86 -3.99
C VAL A 212 -1.45 -12.30 -4.99
N LEU A 213 -1.95 -11.10 -4.72
CA LEU A 213 -2.74 -10.29 -5.65
C LEU A 213 -1.81 -9.27 -6.33
N VAL A 214 -1.83 -9.24 -7.66
CA VAL A 214 -1.20 -8.17 -8.44
C VAL A 214 -2.28 -7.26 -9.02
N ILE A 215 -2.13 -5.95 -8.85
CA ILE A 215 -2.97 -4.90 -9.44
C ILE A 215 -2.09 -4.03 -10.33
N HIS A 216 -2.44 -3.85 -11.61
CA HIS A 216 -1.63 -3.03 -12.53
C HIS A 216 -2.49 -2.42 -13.63
N GLY A 217 -2.22 -1.15 -13.97
CA GLY A 217 -2.79 -0.49 -15.14
C GLY A 217 -2.21 -0.98 -16.46
N THR A 218 -3.04 -1.14 -17.49
CA THR A 218 -2.55 -1.56 -18.82
C THR A 218 -1.89 -0.43 -19.61
N SER A 219 -2.09 0.82 -19.18
CA SER A 219 -1.53 2.04 -19.78
C SER A 219 -0.54 2.72 -18.82
N ASP A 220 0.15 1.92 -18.01
CA ASP A 220 1.19 2.40 -17.10
C ASP A 220 2.47 2.76 -17.87
N GLU A 221 2.73 4.06 -18.00
CA GLU A 221 3.90 4.61 -18.69
C GLU A 221 5.15 4.71 -17.81
N VAL A 222 5.04 4.44 -16.50
CA VAL A 222 6.15 4.53 -15.54
C VAL A 222 6.74 3.14 -15.30
N VAL A 223 5.88 2.15 -15.08
CA VAL A 223 6.25 0.75 -14.89
C VAL A 223 5.38 -0.08 -15.83
N ASP A 224 5.96 -0.55 -16.93
CA ASP A 224 5.23 -1.32 -17.92
C ASP A 224 4.50 -2.52 -17.28
N CYS A 225 3.25 -2.76 -17.71
CA CYS A 225 2.37 -3.80 -17.19
C CYS A 225 2.98 -5.22 -17.25
N SER A 226 3.97 -5.44 -18.12
CA SER A 226 4.72 -6.71 -18.16
C SER A 226 5.43 -7.03 -16.85
N HIS A 227 5.76 -6.03 -16.01
CA HIS A 227 6.36 -6.25 -14.70
C HIS A 227 5.40 -6.98 -13.76
N GLY A 228 4.17 -6.47 -13.63
CA GLY A 228 3.11 -7.10 -12.85
C GLY A 228 2.78 -8.49 -13.38
N LYS A 229 2.64 -8.65 -14.70
CA LYS A 229 2.34 -9.94 -15.33
C LYS A 229 3.42 -11.00 -15.04
N GLN A 230 4.69 -10.64 -15.18
CA GLN A 230 5.79 -11.58 -14.92
C GLN A 230 5.90 -11.93 -13.43
N LEU A 231 5.75 -10.96 -12.52
CA LEU A 231 5.74 -11.26 -11.09
C LEU A 231 4.58 -12.19 -10.71
N TRP A 232 3.38 -11.93 -11.25
CA TRP A 232 2.23 -12.77 -11.02
C TRP A 232 2.48 -14.21 -11.49
N GLU A 233 3.03 -14.40 -12.68
CA GLU A 233 3.36 -15.72 -13.22
C GLU A 233 4.36 -16.49 -12.32
N LEU A 234 5.33 -15.78 -11.75
CA LEU A 234 6.34 -16.36 -10.87
C LEU A 234 5.83 -16.63 -9.44
N CYS A 235 4.64 -16.15 -9.05
CA CYS A 235 4.08 -16.42 -7.72
C CYS A 235 3.75 -17.90 -7.55
N LYS A 236 4.07 -18.45 -6.37
CA LYS A 236 3.71 -19.82 -5.99
C LYS A 236 2.20 -19.96 -5.76
N GLU A 237 1.64 -19.08 -4.95
CA GLU A 237 0.20 -19.02 -4.63
C GLU A 237 -0.42 -17.79 -5.30
N LYS A 238 -0.99 -17.99 -6.50
CA LYS A 238 -1.58 -16.91 -7.31
C LYS A 238 -3.01 -16.62 -6.87
N TYR A 239 -3.32 -15.36 -6.58
CA TYR A 239 -4.70 -14.87 -6.57
C TYR A 239 -5.03 -14.22 -7.92
N GLU A 240 -6.30 -14.20 -8.31
CA GLU A 240 -6.77 -13.58 -9.56
C GLU A 240 -6.28 -12.12 -9.66
N PRO A 241 -5.45 -11.77 -10.67
CA PRO A 241 -4.88 -10.43 -10.78
C PRO A 241 -5.95 -9.44 -11.25
N LEU A 242 -5.72 -8.15 -10.99
CA LEU A 242 -6.54 -7.05 -11.51
C LEU A 242 -5.73 -6.24 -12.52
N TRP A 243 -6.02 -6.43 -13.80
CA TRP A 243 -5.49 -5.59 -14.88
C TRP A 243 -6.50 -4.49 -15.21
N ILE A 244 -6.19 -3.25 -14.86
CA ILE A 244 -7.12 -2.12 -15.06
C ILE A 244 -6.90 -1.55 -16.47
N ASN A 245 -7.87 -1.78 -17.35
CA ASN A 245 -7.81 -1.31 -18.72
C ASN A 245 -7.80 0.23 -18.78
N GLY A 246 -6.80 0.80 -19.46
CA GLY A 246 -6.59 2.25 -19.53
C GLY A 246 -6.05 2.89 -18.24
N GLY A 247 -5.83 2.11 -17.17
CA GLY A 247 -5.23 2.59 -15.94
C GLY A 247 -3.75 2.93 -16.13
N GLY A 248 -3.29 4.02 -15.52
CA GLY A 248 -1.89 4.45 -15.46
C GLY A 248 -1.24 4.11 -14.12
N HIS A 249 -0.07 4.69 -13.83
CA HIS A 249 0.71 4.33 -12.64
C HIS A 249 0.12 4.81 -11.30
N CYS A 250 -0.50 6.00 -11.30
CA CYS A 250 -0.88 6.74 -10.09
C CYS A 250 -2.39 7.04 -9.99
N ASN A 251 -3.22 6.38 -10.79
CA ASN A 251 -4.66 6.67 -10.84
C ASN A 251 -5.53 5.43 -10.63
N LEU A 252 -4.96 4.27 -10.31
CA LEU A 252 -5.70 3.00 -10.23
C LEU A 252 -6.76 3.02 -9.14
N GLU A 253 -6.51 3.73 -8.03
CA GLU A 253 -7.43 3.88 -6.91
C GLU A 253 -8.72 4.62 -7.30
N LEU A 254 -8.73 5.36 -8.42
CA LEU A 254 -9.90 6.07 -8.93
C LEU A 254 -10.89 5.14 -9.67
N TYR A 255 -10.44 3.95 -10.06
CA TYR A 255 -11.26 2.98 -10.79
C TYR A 255 -12.13 2.17 -9.81
N PRO A 256 -13.45 2.07 -10.02
CA PRO A 256 -14.34 1.31 -9.14
C PRO A 256 -13.94 -0.16 -8.93
N GLU A 257 -13.31 -0.76 -9.94
CA GLU A 257 -12.80 -2.13 -9.93
C GLU A 257 -11.72 -2.34 -8.86
N PHE A 258 -10.90 -1.32 -8.59
CA PHE A 258 -9.79 -1.38 -7.64
C PHE A 258 -10.29 -1.78 -6.24
N ILE A 259 -11.17 -0.97 -5.66
CA ILE A 259 -11.64 -1.21 -4.30
C ILE A 259 -12.52 -2.45 -4.21
N LYS A 260 -13.31 -2.74 -5.26
CA LYS A 260 -14.16 -3.93 -5.35
C LYS A 260 -13.32 -5.20 -5.31
N HIS A 261 -12.25 -5.26 -6.10
CA HIS A 261 -11.38 -6.44 -6.17
C HIS A 261 -10.53 -6.60 -4.92
N LEU A 262 -10.00 -5.51 -4.38
CA LEU A 262 -9.24 -5.54 -3.13
C LEU A 262 -10.09 -6.04 -1.96
N LYS A 263 -11.35 -5.60 -1.88
CA LYS A 263 -12.32 -6.12 -0.89
C LYS A 263 -12.61 -7.60 -1.09
N LYS A 264 -12.80 -8.06 -2.35
CA LYS A 264 -12.97 -9.48 -2.68
C LYS A 264 -11.77 -10.30 -2.20
N PHE A 265 -10.55 -9.82 -2.43
CA PHE A 265 -9.32 -10.46 -2.00
C PHE A 265 -9.26 -10.62 -0.48
N VAL A 266 -9.40 -9.52 0.27
CA VAL A 266 -9.34 -9.52 1.75
C VAL A 266 -10.39 -10.47 2.35
N LEU A 267 -11.62 -10.48 1.82
CA LEU A 267 -12.66 -11.41 2.27
C LEU A 267 -12.35 -12.87 1.95
N THR A 268 -11.81 -13.15 0.77
CA THR A 268 -11.53 -14.52 0.31
C THR A 268 -10.41 -15.17 1.13
N ILE A 269 -9.29 -14.46 1.33
CA ILE A 269 -8.16 -14.96 2.12
C ILE A 269 -8.51 -15.09 3.61
N GLY A 270 -9.45 -14.27 4.11
CA GLY A 270 -10.01 -14.42 5.45
C GLY A 270 -10.79 -15.73 5.63
N LYS A 271 -11.65 -16.09 4.65
CA LYS A 271 -12.46 -17.32 4.67
C LYS A 271 -11.63 -18.59 4.53
N LEU A 272 -10.60 -18.56 3.67
CA LEU A 272 -9.75 -19.73 3.41
C LEU A 272 -9.08 -20.23 4.71
N LYS A 273 -8.64 -19.31 5.57
CA LYS A 273 -8.03 -19.64 6.86
C LYS A 273 -9.03 -20.09 7.92
N THR A 274 -10.25 -19.51 7.97
CA THR A 274 -11.28 -20.01 8.89
C THR A 274 -11.67 -21.46 8.58
N ALA A 275 -11.68 -21.85 7.30
CA ALA A 275 -11.92 -23.22 6.88
C ALA A 275 -10.77 -24.17 7.29
N THR A 276 -9.51 -23.77 7.10
CA THR A 276 -8.34 -24.57 7.56
C THR A 276 -8.31 -24.74 9.08
N ASN A 277 -8.68 -23.71 9.85
CA ASN A 277 -8.72 -23.79 11.31
C ASN A 277 -9.94 -24.56 11.83
N GLY A 278 -11.08 -24.52 11.13
CA GLY A 278 -12.28 -25.29 11.45
C GLY A 278 -12.11 -26.79 11.20
N SER A 279 -11.44 -27.17 10.11
CA SER A 279 -11.17 -28.57 9.77
C SER A 279 -10.12 -29.24 10.68
N LYS A 280 -9.27 -28.46 11.36
CA LYS A 280 -8.32 -28.99 12.37
C LYS A 280 -8.95 -29.23 13.74
N LYS A 281 -10.18 -28.74 13.98
CA LYS A 281 -10.90 -28.92 15.26
C LYS A 281 -11.85 -30.12 15.29
N THR A 282 -11.92 -30.92 14.23
CA THR A 282 -12.94 -31.99 14.07
C THR A 282 -12.40 -33.43 14.15
N THR A 283 -11.18 -33.65 14.64
CA THR A 283 -10.61 -35.01 14.79
C THR A 283 -10.32 -35.44 16.23
N GLU A 284 -10.80 -34.73 17.24
CA GLU A 284 -10.80 -35.24 18.61
C GLU A 284 -12.15 -34.98 19.28
N SER A 285 -12.80 -36.08 19.67
CA SER A 285 -14.05 -36.18 20.43
C SER A 285 -15.33 -36.11 19.61
N GLU A 286 -15.91 -37.27 19.32
CA GLU A 286 -17.33 -37.54 19.60
C GLU A 286 -17.63 -39.03 19.39
N ASN A 287 -17.66 -39.76 20.50
CA ASN A 287 -18.31 -41.06 20.59
C ASN A 287 -19.35 -40.93 21.72
N GLN A 288 -20.62 -41.19 21.39
CA GLN A 288 -21.81 -41.22 22.26
C GLN A 288 -22.31 -39.81 22.69
N ASN A 289 -23.55 -39.38 22.48
CA ASN A 289 -24.83 -40.06 22.67
C ASN A 289 -25.94 -39.45 21.79
N LYS A 290 -26.84 -40.30 21.28
CA LYS A 290 -28.12 -39.91 20.66
C LYS A 290 -29.15 -39.61 21.75
N GLN A 291 -29.88 -38.50 21.62
CA GLN A 291 -31.29 -38.42 22.00
C GLN A 291 -32.02 -37.39 21.13
N SER A 292 -33.26 -37.76 20.83
CA SER A 292 -34.19 -37.20 19.85
C SER A 292 -35.15 -36.19 20.46
N GLU A 293 -35.59 -35.23 19.62
CA GLU A 293 -36.89 -34.50 19.55
C GLU A 293 -36.59 -33.09 19.00
N SER A 294 -37.43 -32.33 18.30
CA SER A 294 -38.62 -32.51 17.44
C SER A 294 -39.02 -31.08 17.01
N GLY A 295 -39.32 -30.83 15.73
CA GLY A 295 -40.16 -29.71 15.25
C GLY A 295 -39.74 -28.26 15.53
N SER A 296 -39.41 -27.48 14.49
CA SER A 296 -40.37 -26.63 13.78
C SER A 296 -39.71 -25.98 12.56
N SER A 297 -40.47 -25.91 11.48
CA SER A 297 -40.14 -25.19 10.26
C SER A 297 -40.58 -23.74 10.41
N ASP A 298 -39.70 -22.78 10.18
CA ASP A 298 -40.10 -21.40 9.87
C ASP A 298 -39.31 -20.88 8.67
N THR A 299 -40.03 -20.81 7.57
CA THR A 299 -39.75 -20.09 6.35
C THR A 299 -39.87 -18.59 6.63
N PHE A 300 -38.84 -17.79 6.34
CA PHE A 300 -38.99 -16.33 6.32
C PHE A 300 -38.81 -15.79 4.91
N GLU A 301 -39.89 -15.19 4.43
CA GLU A 301 -40.07 -14.52 3.15
C GLU A 301 -39.19 -13.26 3.03
N LEU A 302 -38.75 -13.01 1.80
CA LEU A 302 -38.02 -11.81 1.39
C LEU A 302 -39.04 -10.69 1.12
N GLY A 303 -39.05 -9.66 1.97
CA GLY A 303 -39.85 -8.44 1.76
C GLY A 303 -39.16 -7.48 0.77
N ASP A 304 -39.90 -7.11 -0.27
CA ASP A 304 -39.54 -6.13 -1.30
C ASP A 304 -39.70 -4.67 -0.84
N LEU A 305 -39.02 -3.78 -1.60
CA LEU A 305 -39.21 -2.33 -1.83
C LEU A 305 -38.21 -1.33 -1.18
N PRO A 306 -37.96 -0.13 -1.77
CA PRO A 306 -38.38 0.37 -3.09
C PRO A 306 -37.24 0.88 -4.00
N VAL A 307 -37.51 0.85 -5.31
CA VAL A 307 -36.82 1.66 -6.33
C VAL A 307 -37.28 3.11 -6.20
N ILE A 308 -36.34 4.04 -6.01
CA ILE A 308 -36.57 5.47 -6.24
C ILE A 308 -35.61 5.96 -7.33
N SER A 309 -36.24 6.41 -8.42
CA SER A 309 -35.70 7.15 -9.54
C SER A 309 -35.42 8.61 -9.13
N ARG A 310 -34.30 9.19 -9.60
CA ARG A 310 -34.26 10.37 -10.50
C ARG A 310 -32.97 11.20 -10.39
N ASN A 311 -32.38 11.40 -11.57
CA ASN A 311 -31.97 12.67 -12.19
C ASN A 311 -30.83 13.49 -11.57
N SER A 312 -29.71 13.50 -12.32
CA SER A 312 -29.11 14.68 -12.96
C SER A 312 -29.53 16.05 -12.42
N LEU A 313 -28.59 16.75 -11.77
CA LEU A 313 -28.59 18.20 -11.65
C LEU A 313 -27.17 18.73 -11.82
N ASP A 314 -26.81 18.87 -13.09
CA ASP A 314 -26.07 20.02 -13.56
C ASP A 314 -27.01 21.25 -13.53
N SER A 315 -26.44 22.45 -13.46
CA SER A 315 -27.09 23.78 -13.42
C SER A 315 -27.40 24.42 -12.05
N ARG A 316 -26.48 25.28 -11.61
CA ARG A 316 -26.79 26.65 -11.15
C ARG A 316 -25.54 27.54 -11.29
N LEU A 317 -25.30 27.94 -12.54
CA LEU A 317 -24.61 29.19 -12.89
C LEU A 317 -25.68 30.28 -12.99
N GLU A 318 -25.52 31.37 -12.25
CA GLU A 318 -26.16 32.64 -12.59
C GLU A 318 -25.13 33.78 -12.45
N LYS A 319 -25.36 34.77 -13.30
CA LYS A 319 -24.38 35.66 -13.92
C LYS A 319 -23.99 36.83 -13.03
N SER A 320 -22.76 37.33 -13.23
CA SER A 320 -22.49 38.77 -13.07
C SER A 320 -21.43 39.26 -14.06
N LYS A 321 -21.56 40.53 -14.44
CA LYS A 321 -21.26 41.19 -15.73
C LYS A 321 -19.77 41.50 -15.98
N LYS A 322 -19.38 41.50 -17.27
CA LYS A 322 -18.17 42.14 -17.83
C LYS A 322 -18.34 43.66 -17.99
N PRO A 323 -17.23 44.42 -18.14
CA PRO A 323 -16.93 44.96 -19.48
C PRO A 323 -15.45 44.88 -19.95
N ASN A 324 -15.27 44.58 -21.26
CA ASN A 324 -14.26 44.93 -22.30
C ASN A 324 -13.01 45.77 -21.92
N LYS A 325 -11.76 45.69 -22.47
CA LYS A 325 -11.05 45.14 -23.67
C LYS A 325 -9.51 45.51 -23.50
N PRO A 326 -8.55 45.28 -24.44
CA PRO A 326 -7.94 44.06 -25.03
C PRO A 326 -6.37 43.98 -24.91
N GLU A 327 -5.77 42.94 -25.55
CA GLU A 327 -4.33 42.66 -25.88
C GLU A 327 -3.50 41.93 -24.78
N LYS A 328 -2.65 40.91 -25.04
CA LYS A 328 -1.90 40.42 -26.22
C LYS A 328 -1.45 38.95 -26.01
N SER A 329 -1.20 38.24 -27.12
CA SER A 329 -0.75 36.85 -27.25
C SER A 329 0.69 36.56 -26.76
N ARG A 330 1.01 35.29 -26.36
CA ARG A 330 2.16 34.49 -26.89
C ARG A 330 2.36 33.09 -26.24
N MET A 331 2.31 32.06 -27.10
CA MET A 331 3.15 30.83 -27.27
C MET A 331 3.34 29.86 -26.08
N SER A 332 2.83 28.62 -26.11
CA SER A 332 3.19 27.43 -26.93
C SER A 332 4.61 26.87 -26.68
N THR A 333 4.66 25.74 -25.97
CA THR A 333 5.84 24.99 -25.52
C THR A 333 6.49 24.18 -26.65
N ASP A 334 6.93 24.89 -27.68
CA ASP A 334 7.77 24.41 -28.77
C ASP A 334 9.27 24.36 -28.36
N ARG A 335 9.53 24.02 -27.08
CA ARG A 335 10.87 24.07 -26.43
C ARG A 335 11.43 22.69 -26.06
N VAL A 336 10.64 21.62 -26.10
CA VAL A 336 11.11 20.26 -25.83
C VAL A 336 11.77 19.64 -27.07
N ASP A 337 11.29 19.96 -28.28
CA ASP A 337 11.84 19.41 -29.52
C ASP A 337 13.07 20.14 -30.08
N ARG A 338 13.35 21.35 -29.60
CA ARG A 338 14.56 22.10 -29.99
C ARG A 338 15.81 21.64 -29.25
N PHE A 339 15.68 20.89 -28.16
CA PHE A 339 16.81 20.36 -27.39
C PHE A 339 17.33 19.03 -27.95
N ARG A 340 16.45 18.21 -28.56
CA ARG A 340 16.82 16.88 -29.09
C ARG A 340 17.41 16.87 -30.51
N ARG A 341 17.43 18.00 -31.24
CA ARG A 341 17.94 18.06 -32.62
C ARG A 341 19.25 18.83 -32.83
N ARG A 342 19.90 19.36 -31.78
CA ARG A 342 21.07 20.25 -31.97
C ARG A 342 22.45 19.67 -31.68
N LYS A 343 22.59 18.43 -31.20
CA LYS A 343 23.90 17.75 -31.16
C LYS A 343 23.74 16.25 -31.39
N GLY A 344 23.79 15.84 -32.65
CA GLY A 344 24.41 14.56 -32.96
C GLY A 344 25.89 14.62 -32.54
N LEU A 345 26.46 13.47 -32.18
CA LEU A 345 27.77 13.28 -31.53
C LEU A 345 27.74 13.59 -30.01
N VAL A 346 28.32 12.82 -29.09
CA VAL A 346 29.21 11.64 -29.10
C VAL A 346 29.33 11.24 -27.60
N TRP A 347 29.34 9.93 -27.32
CA TRP A 347 29.47 9.21 -26.03
C TRP A 347 28.42 9.44 -24.94
#